data_AF-A0A8T6M025-F1
#
_entry.id   AF-A0A8T6M025-F1
#
_cell.length_a   1.000
_cell.length_b   1.000
_cell.length_c   1.000
_cell.angle_alpha   90.00
_cell.angle_beta   90.00
_cell.angle_gamma   90.00
#
_symmetry.space_group_name_H-M   'P 1'
#
loop_
_entity.id
_entity.type
_entity.pdbx_description
1 polymer ?
#
loop_
_entity_poly.entity_id
_entity_poly.type
_entity_poly.pdbx_seq_one_letter_code
_entity_poly.pdbx_strand_id
1 'polypeptide(L)' 'MEDIKLFNRWSFEGIVVNDPGLKLYINLKPVIIPKSGGKYTQKQFHKSKMNIVE' A
#
# COMPACT_ATOMS: atom_id res chain seq x y z
N MET A 1 10.06 17.89 3.44
CA MET A 1 10.19 16.53 2.88
C MET A 1 9.08 16.41 1.86
N GLU A 2 9.37 16.15 0.59
CA GLU A 2 8.32 16.03 -0.43
C GLU A 2 7.43 14.83 -0.15
N ASP A 3 6.12 15.06 -0.10
CA ASP A 3 5.13 14.01 0.08
C ASP A 3 5.12 13.08 -1.14
N ILE A 4 5.37 11.81 -0.89
CA ILE A 4 5.36 10.77 -1.92
C ILE A 4 3.92 10.62 -2.41
N LYS A 5 3.65 11.01 -3.65
CA LYS A 5 2.35 10.86 -4.31
C LYS A 5 2.33 9.63 -5.21
N LEU A 6 1.27 8.85 -5.12
CA LEU A 6 1.02 7.74 -6.04
C LEU A 6 0.85 8.29 -7.46
N PHE A 7 1.62 7.76 -8.40
CA PHE A 7 1.69 8.22 -9.80
C PHE A 7 1.96 9.73 -9.95
N ASN A 8 2.60 10.37 -8.95
CA ASN A 8 2.77 11.83 -8.86
C ASN A 8 1.46 12.63 -8.92
N ARG A 9 0.30 11.98 -8.69
CA ARG A 9 -1.04 12.60 -8.82
C ARG A 9 -1.84 12.51 -7.53
N TRP A 10 -1.80 11.37 -6.84
CA TRP A 10 -2.65 11.10 -5.68
C TRP A 10 -1.84 11.14 -4.39
N SER A 11 -2.28 11.95 -3.42
CA SER A 11 -1.66 11.97 -2.09
C SER A 11 -2.17 10.82 -1.22
N PHE A 12 -1.32 10.33 -0.32
CA PHE A 12 -1.70 9.35 0.72
C PHE A 12 -2.13 10.04 2.03
N GLU A 13 -2.05 11.37 2.08
CA GLU A 13 -2.31 12.16 3.28
C GLU A 13 -3.80 12.09 3.67
N GLY A 14 -4.07 11.84 4.95
CA GLY A 14 -5.43 11.74 5.49
C GLY A 14 -6.16 10.42 5.21
N ILE A 15 -5.56 9.46 4.50
CA ILE A 15 -6.19 8.16 4.25
C ILE A 15 -6.02 7.26 5.49
N VAL A 16 -7.12 7.00 6.19
CA VAL A 16 -7.15 6.14 7.38
C VAL A 16 -8.15 5.01 7.16
N VAL A 17 -7.74 3.78 7.46
CA VAL A 17 -8.62 2.62 7.49
C VAL A 17 -9.27 2.56 8.87
N ASN A 18 -10.56 2.86 8.94
CA ASN A 18 -11.34 2.86 10.18
C ASN A 18 -11.72 1.45 10.65
N ASP A 19 -11.87 0.50 9.71
CA ASP A 19 -12.25 -0.87 10.05
C ASP A 19 -11.06 -1.67 10.61
N PRO A 20 -11.15 -2.22 11.82
CA PRO A 20 -10.04 -2.94 12.45
C PRO A 20 -9.72 -4.27 11.78
N GLY A 21 -10.70 -4.92 11.13
CA GLY A 21 -10.50 -6.17 10.41
C GLY A 21 -9.71 -5.98 9.12
N LEU A 22 -9.93 -4.86 8.42
CA LEU A 22 -9.27 -4.52 7.16
C LEU A 22 -7.93 -3.83 7.34
N LYS A 23 -7.68 -3.18 8.48
CA LYS A 23 -6.46 -2.42 8.77
C LYS A 23 -5.17 -3.23 8.60
N LEU A 24 -5.21 -4.54 8.84
CA LEU A 24 -4.06 -5.45 8.69
C LEU A 24 -3.84 -5.95 7.25
N TYR A 25 -4.84 -5.80 6.39
CA TYR A 25 -4.83 -6.32 5.01
C TYR A 25 -4.72 -5.22 3.95
N ILE A 26 -5.07 -3.98 4.29
CA ILE A 26 -4.97 -2.82 3.41
C ILE A 26 -3.64 -2.10 3.68
N ASN A 27 -2.69 -2.21 2.75
CA ASN A 27 -1.41 -1.51 2.85
C ASN A 27 -1.41 -0.22 2.01
N LEU A 28 -1.35 0.92 2.71
CA LEU A 28 -1.29 2.27 2.16
C LEU A 28 0.12 2.88 2.24
N LYS A 29 1.16 2.04 2.29
CA LYS A 29 2.55 2.51 2.34
C LYS A 29 2.81 3.48 1.17
N PRO A 30 3.35 4.69 1.41
CA PRO A 30 3.61 5.65 0.36
C PRO A 30 4.62 5.11 -0.66
N VAL A 31 4.20 5.02 -1.92
CA VAL A 31 5.04 4.62 -3.06
C VAL A 31 4.67 5.46 -4.28
N ILE A 32 5.64 5.75 -5.14
CA ILE A 32 5.38 6.47 -6.41
C ILE A 32 4.74 5.52 -7.42
N ILE A 33 5.31 4.32 -7.59
CA ILE A 33 4.82 3.27 -8.50
C ILE A 33 4.63 1.99 -7.70
N PRO A 34 3.41 1.42 -7.66
CA PRO A 34 3.12 0.19 -6.95
C PRO A 34 3.52 -1.02 -7.81
N LYS A 35 4.82 -1.37 -7.80
CA LYS A 35 5.35 -2.55 -8.50
C LYS A 35 6.33 -3.31 -7.60
N SER A 36 5.87 -4.42 -7.02
CA SER A 36 6.67 -5.28 -6.13
C SER A 36 7.37 -6.42 -6.86
N GLY A 37 7.01 -6.67 -8.12
CA GLY A 37 7.61 -7.74 -8.94
C GLY A 37 7.33 -9.14 -8.39
N GLY A 38 6.23 -9.33 -7.67
CA GLY A 38 5.84 -10.64 -7.12
C GLY A 38 6.62 -11.05 -5.86
N LYS A 39 7.35 -10.14 -5.21
CA LYS A 39 8.14 -10.44 -3.99
C LYS A 39 7.33 -11.08 -2.86
N TYR A 40 6.04 -10.78 -2.79
CA TYR A 40 5.15 -11.16 -1.69
C TYR A 40 4.33 -12.43 -1.92
N THR A 41 4.56 -13.16 -3.01
CA THR A 41 3.77 -14.37 -3.37
C THR A 41 4.15 -15.62 -2.58
N GLN A 42 5.40 -15.72 -2.12
CA GLN A 42 6.00 -16.98 -1.63
C GLN A 42 5.52 -17.42 -0.24
N LYS A 43 4.94 -16.52 0.56
CA LYS A 43 4.55 -16.82 1.97
C LYS A 43 3.09 -16.47 2.21
N GLN A 44 2.42 -17.29 3.01
CA GLN A 44 1.06 -17.02 3.45
C GLN A 44 0.98 -15.66 4.15
N PHE A 45 -0.06 -14.89 3.85
CA PHE A 45 -0.28 -13.52 4.34
C PHE A 45 0.75 -12.47 3.91
N HIS A 46 1.79 -12.78 3.13
CA HIS A 46 2.68 -11.73 2.61
C HIS A 46 2.00 -10.83 1.59
N LYS A 47 0.96 -11.31 0.91
CA LYS A 47 0.14 -10.51 -0.01
C LYS A 47 -0.47 -9.27 0.66
N SER A 48 -0.76 -9.29 1.97
CA SER A 48 -1.26 -8.08 2.66
C SER A 48 -0.22 -6.97 2.78
N LYS A 49 1.08 -7.28 2.59
CA LYS A 49 2.16 -6.29 2.55
C LYS A 49 2.33 -5.67 1.16
N MET A 50 1.61 -6.15 0.14
CA MET A 50 1.57 -5.51 -1.17
C MET A 50 0.71 -4.26 -1.10
N ASN A 51 1.07 -3.20 -1.84
CA ASN A 51 0.23 -2.00 -1.90
C ASN A 51 -1.12 -2.39 -2.52
N ILE A 52 -2.23 -1.84 -2.02
CA ILE A 52 -3.57 -2.21 -2.50
C ILE A 52 -3.83 -1.91 -3.98
N VAL A 53 -3.04 -0.99 -4.56
CA VAL A 53 -3.18 -0.56 -5.95
C VAL A 53 -2.46 -1.51 -6.91
N GLU A 54 -1.50 -2.29 -6.43
CA GLU A 54 -0.78 -3.28 -7.22
C GLU A 54 -1.62 -4.53 -7.50
#